data_AF-A0A6B8TFE5-F1
#
_entry.id   AF-A0A6B8TFE5-F1
#
_cell.length_a   1.000
_cell.length_b   1.000
_cell.length_c   1.000
_cell.angle_alpha   90.00
_cell.angle_beta   90.00
_cell.angle_gamma   90.00
#
_symmetry.space_group_name_H-M   'P 1'
#
loop_
_entity.id
_entity.type
_entity.pdbx_description
1 polymer ?
#
loop_
_entity_poly.entity_id
_entity_poly.type
_entity_poly.pdbx_seq_one_letter_code
_entity_poly.pdbx_strand_id
1 'polypeptide(L)' 'MIENEIQYNAIMARIGELLQLVSDETSENDPNYIELMVLTDIVERYEDANYPILVDESIRQFSDETMCQLID' A
#
# COMPACT_ATOMS: atom_id res chain seq x y z
N MET A 1 9.50 2.66 -12.31
CA MET A 1 9.53 2.07 -10.94
C MET A 1 10.49 2.87 -10.10
N ILE A 2 10.30 2.88 -8.79
CA ILE A 2 11.23 3.49 -7.83
C ILE A 2 12.50 2.64 -7.76
N GLU A 3 13.66 3.28 -7.87
CA GLU A 3 14.97 2.61 -7.91
C GLU A 3 15.78 2.81 -6.62
N ASN A 4 15.45 3.84 -5.85
CA ASN A 4 16.21 4.22 -4.67
C ASN A 4 15.35 5.03 -3.68
N GLU A 5 15.90 5.18 -2.48
CA GLU A 5 15.24 5.87 -1.36
C GLU A 5 14.96 7.36 -1.64
N ILE A 6 15.78 8.03 -2.46
CA ILE A 6 15.55 9.44 -2.83
C ILE A 6 14.26 9.58 -3.64
N GLN A 7 14.05 8.70 -4.62
CA GLN A 7 12.82 8.68 -5.42
C GLN A 7 11.61 8.30 -4.56
N TYR A 8 11.77 7.32 -3.67
CA TYR A 8 10.73 6.94 -2.70
C TYR A 8 10.31 8.14 -1.85
N ASN A 9 11.26 8.82 -1.20
CA ASN A 9 10.98 9.96 -0.34
C ASN A 9 10.33 11.14 -1.09
N ALA A 10 10.74 11.39 -2.33
CA ALA A 10 10.13 12.42 -3.16
C ALA A 10 8.66 12.09 -3.50
N ILE A 11 8.36 10.84 -3.81
CA ILE A 11 6.99 10.39 -4.09
C ILE A 11 6.14 10.41 -2.83
N MET A 12 6.67 9.97 -1.68
CA MET A 12 5.99 10.04 -0.39
C MET A 12 5.63 11.49 -0.01
N ALA A 13 6.53 12.45 -0.26
CA ALA A 13 6.23 13.86 -0.05
C ALA A 13 5.07 14.34 -0.95
N ARG A 14 5.06 13.95 -2.24
CA ARG A 14 3.98 14.30 -3.17
C ARG A 14 2.64 13.67 -2.77
N ILE A 15 2.63 12.43 -2.31
CA ILE A 15 1.44 11.78 -1.75
C ILE A 15 0.91 12.59 -0.56
N GLY A 16 1.80 13.02 0.34
CA GLY A 16 1.43 13.87 1.49
C GLY A 16 0.78 15.21 1.10
N GLU A 17 1.23 15.82 0.01
CA GLU A 17 0.58 17.02 -0.56
C GLU A 17 -0.81 16.69 -1.14
N LEU A 18 -0.92 15.61 -1.90
CA LEU A 18 -2.17 15.19 -2.54
C LEU A 18 -3.25 14.85 -1.52
N LEU A 19 -2.88 14.24 -0.38
CA LEU A 19 -3.80 13.96 0.72
C LEU A 19 -4.40 15.23 1.39
N GLN A 20 -3.84 16.42 1.15
CA GLN A 20 -4.46 17.68 1.57
C GLN A 20 -5.43 18.25 0.53
N LEU A 21 -5.36 17.77 -0.71
CA LEU A 21 -6.14 18.26 -1.85
C LEU A 21 -7.34 17.38 -2.16
N VAL A 22 -7.27 16.09 -1.81
CA VAL A 22 -8.35 15.12 -2.07
C VAL A 22 -8.99 14.65 -0.78
N SER A 23 -10.23 14.19 -0.91
CA SER A 23 -11.07 13.63 0.14
C SER A 23 -11.91 12.48 -0.42
N ASP A 24 -12.65 11.80 0.45
CA ASP A 24 -13.55 10.70 0.06
C ASP A 24 -14.68 11.12 -0.89
N GLU A 25 -14.96 12.43 -1.00
CA GLU A 25 -15.95 12.98 -1.93
C GLU A 25 -15.33 13.43 -3.27
N THR A 26 -14.01 13.36 -3.40
CA THR A 26 -13.31 13.76 -4.62
C THR A 26 -13.64 12.80 -5.76
N SER A 27 -13.99 13.36 -6.91
CA SER A 27 -14.32 12.57 -8.11
C SER A 27 -13.15 11.68 -8.52
N GLU A 28 -13.43 10.44 -8.92
CA GLU A 28 -12.42 9.51 -9.46
C GLU A 28 -11.76 10.03 -10.77
N ASN A 29 -12.41 10.99 -11.45
CA ASN A 29 -11.84 11.65 -12.63
C ASN A 29 -11.04 12.92 -12.29
N ASP A 30 -10.93 13.29 -11.00
CA ASP A 30 -10.11 14.42 -10.59
C ASP A 30 -8.62 14.08 -10.83
N PRO A 31 -7.85 14.97 -11.47
CA PRO A 31 -6.45 14.70 -11.76
C PRO A 31 -5.60 14.45 -10.51
N ASN A 32 -5.90 15.09 -9.38
CA ASN A 32 -5.16 14.88 -8.13
C ASN A 32 -5.47 13.51 -7.54
N TYR A 33 -6.72 13.06 -7.65
CA TYR A 33 -7.12 11.73 -7.19
C TYR A 33 -6.47 10.63 -8.03
N ILE A 34 -6.49 10.79 -9.37
CA ILE A 34 -5.80 9.88 -10.29
C ILE A 34 -4.29 9.82 -9.99
N GLU A 35 -3.65 10.98 -9.80
CA GLU A 35 -2.23 11.04 -9.45
C GLU A 35 -1.95 10.31 -8.13
N LEU A 36 -2.78 10.54 -7.10
CA LEU A 36 -2.64 9.86 -5.82
C LEU A 36 -2.72 8.34 -5.96
N MET A 37 -3.69 7.82 -6.72
CA MET A 37 -3.81 6.38 -6.95
C MET A 37 -2.57 5.81 -7.65
N VAL A 38 -2.10 6.47 -8.72
CA VAL A 38 -0.93 6.00 -9.48
C VAL A 38 0.34 6.01 -8.63
N LEU A 39 0.57 7.07 -7.86
CA LEU A 39 1.75 7.16 -7.00
C LEU A 39 1.71 6.14 -5.86
N THR A 40 0.53 5.87 -5.31
CA THR A 40 0.35 4.86 -4.26
C THR A 40 0.67 3.46 -4.77
N ASP A 41 0.19 3.07 -5.96
CA ASP A 41 0.52 1.78 -6.59
C ASP A 41 2.04 1.64 -6.83
N ILE A 42 2.70 2.73 -7.24
CA ILE A 42 4.16 2.72 -7.44
C ILE A 42 4.91 2.53 -6.11
N VAL A 43 4.43 3.14 -5.03
CA VAL A 43 5.00 3.01 -3.68
C VAL A 43 4.80 1.61 -3.12
N GLU A 44 3.59 1.06 -3.20
CA GLU A 44 3.26 -0.29 -2.71
C GLU A 44 4.22 -1.34 -3.30
N ARG A 45 4.44 -1.28 -4.61
CA ARG A 45 5.37 -2.21 -5.29
C ARG A 45 6.82 -2.07 -4.84
N TYR A 46 7.24 -0.87 -4.44
CA TYR A 46 8.58 -0.66 -3.89
C TYR A 46 8.65 -1.18 -2.45
N GLU A 47 7.64 -0.93 -1.63
CA GLU A 47 7.56 -1.41 -0.25
C GLU A 47 7.51 -2.93 -0.18
N ASP A 48 6.73 -3.60 -1.03
CA ASP A 48 6.69 -5.07 -1.10
C ASP A 48 8.08 -5.69 -1.36
N ALA A 49 8.88 -5.04 -2.19
CA ALA A 49 10.21 -5.52 -2.55
C ALA A 49 11.29 -5.19 -1.50
N ASN A 50 11.15 -4.07 -0.77
CA ASN A 50 12.20 -3.54 0.11
C ASN A 50 11.89 -3.65 1.61
N TYR A 51 10.61 -3.71 1.97
CA TYR A 51 10.08 -3.79 3.33
C TYR A 51 8.99 -4.88 3.42
N PRO A 52 9.29 -6.15 3.09
CA PRO A 52 8.30 -7.21 3.11
C PRO A 52 7.72 -7.36 4.52
N ILE A 53 6.39 -7.38 4.61
CA ILE A 53 5.70 -7.69 5.86
C ILE A 53 6.01 -9.15 6.20
N LEU A 54 6.89 -9.34 7.19
CA LEU A 54 7.14 -10.65 7.77
C LEU A 54 5.93 -11.01 8.62
N VAL A 55 4.93 -11.62 7.99
CA VAL A 55 3.90 -12.35 8.72
C VAL A 55 4.63 -13.51 9.37
N ASP A 56 4.77 -13.46 10.70
CA ASP A 56 5.32 -14.57 11.46
C ASP A 56 4.59 -15.84 11.02
N GLU A 57 5.34 -16.83 10.49
CA GLU A 57 4.76 -18.07 9.96
C GLU A 57 3.88 -18.77 11.01
N SER A 58 4.13 -18.51 12.30
CA SER A 58 3.25 -18.97 13.38
C SER A 58 1.81 -18.49 13.22
N ILE A 59 1.56 -17.25 12.77
CA ILE A 59 0.22 -16.67 12.62
C ILE A 59 -0.54 -17.32 11.45
N ARG A 60 0.13 -17.64 10.33
CA ARG A 60 -0.48 -18.38 9.21
C ARG A 60 -0.89 -19.79 9.64
N GLN A 61 -0.06 -20.44 10.45
CA GLN A 61 -0.37 -21.78 10.95
C GLN A 61 -1.56 -21.76 11.91
N PHE A 62 -1.67 -20.72 12.76
CA PHE A 62 -2.85 -20.52 13.62
C PHE A 62 -4.15 -20.32 12.82
N SER A 63 -4.12 -19.61 11.69
CA SER A 63 -5.33 -19.44 10.86
C SER A 63 -5.76 -20.73 10.17
N ASP A 64 -4.81 -21.50 9.65
CA ASP A 64 -5.12 -22.74 8.91
C ASP A 64 -5.65 -23.84 9.84
N GLU A 65 -5.11 -23.96 11.07
CA GLU A 65 -5.63 -24.91 12.07
C GLU A 65 -7.03 -24.53 12.57
N THR A 66 -7.30 -23.24 12.78
CA THR A 66 -8.60 -22.77 13.26
C THR A 66 -9.68 -22.97 12.18
N MET A 67 -9.34 -22.78 10.90
CA MET A 67 -10.26 -23.05 9.79
C MET A 67 -10.54 -24.55 9.60
N CYS A 68 -9.57 -25.43 9.85
CA CYS A 68 -9.80 -26.88 9.81
C CYS A 68 -10.75 -27.37 10.92
N GLN A 69 -10.73 -26.73 12.09
CA GLN A 69 -11.59 -27.11 13.23
C GLN A 69 -13.06 -26.67 13.10
N LEU A 70 -13.39 -25.83 12.13
CA LEU A 70 -14.74 -25.33 11.88
C LEU A 70 -15.54 -26.14 10.85
N ILE A 71 -14.94 -27.19 10.26
CA ILE A 71 -15.53 -28.01 9.19
C ILE A 71 -15.99 -29.40 9.72
N ASP A 72 -15.84 -29.67 11.02
CA ASP A 72 -16.41 -30.83 11.73
C ASP A 72 -17.60 -30.42 12.62
#